data_AF-A0A7G1I5T9-F1
#
_entry.id   AF-A0A7G1I5T9-F1
#
_cell.length_a   1.000
_cell.length_b   1.000
_cell.length_c   1.000
_cell.angle_alpha   90.00
_cell.angle_beta   90.00
_cell.angle_gamma   90.00
#
_symmetry.space_group_name_H-M   'P 1'
#
loop_
_entity.id
_entity.type
_entity.pdbx_description
1 polymer ?
#
loop_
_entity_poly.entity_id
_entity_poly.type
_entity_poly.pdbx_seq_one_letter_code
_entity_poly.pdbx_strand_id
1 'polypeptide(L)'
;MPIQYIDFALWQRAYLGDPQDPDSRIAADLRYWAKALAGMPPPLDLSPGHPGATSHDNRGDTVAVQWPAALHRQITQVAREHRATSFMVVQAGLTALLALLTGRDDIVMGIVVAGRGHPRLDDLVGIFVNIMLLRTEVTGDLDFAHLLDQVRTRGLEAFDHQDMPYGVLVERINAARSAPRGLTHVVLAWQNNKPAELVLGELDVTPFRCTRKPRE
;
A
#
# COMPACT_ATOMS: atom_id res chain seq x y z
N MET A 1 -16.47 -29.05 -2.46
CA MET A 1 -15.97 -28.50 -3.74
C MET A 1 -14.92 -27.44 -3.43
N PRO A 2 -13.84 -27.31 -4.21
CA PRO A 2 -12.83 -26.28 -3.98
C PRO A 2 -13.40 -24.89 -4.29
N ILE A 3 -13.20 -23.93 -3.39
CA ILE A 3 -13.62 -22.54 -3.56
C ILE A 3 -12.92 -21.96 -4.80
N GLN A 4 -13.67 -21.28 -5.66
CA GLN A 4 -13.18 -20.60 -6.85
C GLN A 4 -13.10 -19.08 -6.62
N TYR A 5 -12.31 -18.37 -7.44
CA TYR A 5 -12.22 -16.91 -7.34
C TYR A 5 -13.57 -16.20 -7.54
N ILE A 6 -14.45 -16.75 -8.37
CA ILE A 6 -15.82 -16.22 -8.55
C ILE A 6 -16.63 -16.29 -7.25
N ASP A 7 -16.43 -17.34 -6.44
CA ASP A 7 -17.11 -17.47 -5.15
C ASP A 7 -16.63 -16.39 -4.18
N PHE A 8 -15.33 -16.06 -4.21
CA PHE A 8 -14.79 -14.94 -3.45
C PHE A 8 -15.37 -13.60 -3.91
N ALA A 9 -15.43 -13.33 -5.20
CA ALA A 9 -15.98 -12.07 -5.72
C ALA A 9 -17.47 -11.88 -5.36
N LEU A 10 -18.26 -12.96 -5.45
CA LEU A 10 -19.66 -12.96 -5.04
C LEU A 10 -19.81 -12.77 -3.53
N TRP A 11 -19.00 -13.46 -2.73
CA TRP A 11 -18.96 -13.29 -1.28
C TRP A 11 -18.56 -11.86 -0.89
N GLN A 12 -17.52 -11.30 -1.50
CA GLN A 12 -17.03 -9.94 -1.20
C GLN A 12 -18.12 -8.90 -1.49
N ARG A 13 -18.82 -9.02 -2.62
CA ARG A 13 -19.96 -8.15 -2.94
C ARG A 13 -21.08 -8.27 -1.91
N ALA A 14 -21.44 -9.49 -1.53
CA ALA A 14 -22.48 -9.72 -0.52
C ALA A 14 -22.07 -9.23 0.88
N TYR A 15 -20.80 -9.39 1.24
CA TYR A 15 -20.23 -8.94 2.51
C TYR A 15 -20.19 -7.41 2.59
N LEU A 16 -19.74 -6.74 1.53
CA LEU A 16 -19.67 -5.28 1.44
C LEU A 16 -21.07 -4.63 1.40
N GLY A 17 -22.04 -5.27 0.74
CA GLY A 17 -23.41 -4.78 0.61
C GLY A 17 -23.58 -3.72 -0.48
N ASP A 18 -24.68 -2.96 -0.42
CA ASP A 18 -25.04 -1.94 -1.41
C ASP A 18 -24.55 -0.55 -1.00
N PRO A 19 -23.76 0.17 -1.84
CA PRO A 19 -23.36 1.55 -1.59
C PRO A 19 -24.50 2.55 -1.35
N GLN A 20 -25.72 2.25 -1.83
CA GLN A 20 -26.91 3.10 -1.60
C GLN A 20 -27.63 2.79 -0.29
N ASP A 21 -27.32 1.66 0.34
CA ASP A 21 -27.81 1.33 1.68
C ASP A 21 -26.88 1.95 2.74
N PRO A 22 -27.34 2.94 3.53
CA PRO A 22 -26.52 3.63 4.54
C PRO A 22 -25.95 2.71 5.62
N ASP A 23 -26.61 1.57 5.86
CA ASP A 23 -26.27 0.59 6.90
C ASP A 23 -25.32 -0.50 6.38
N SER A 24 -24.99 -0.48 5.08
CA SER A 24 -24.01 -1.41 4.50
C SER A 24 -22.58 -1.10 4.94
N ARG A 25 -21.73 -2.14 4.89
CA ARG A 25 -20.29 -2.00 5.21
C ARG A 25 -19.59 -1.05 4.24
N ILE A 26 -19.88 -1.19 2.95
CA ILE A 26 -19.29 -0.34 1.92
C ILE A 26 -19.67 1.12 2.10
N ALA A 27 -20.90 1.42 2.54
CA ALA A 27 -21.31 2.80 2.84
C ALA A 27 -20.57 3.36 4.08
N ALA A 28 -20.36 2.54 5.11
CA ALA A 28 -19.57 2.93 6.28
C ALA A 28 -18.10 3.21 5.93
N ASP A 29 -17.47 2.31 5.18
CA ASP A 29 -16.10 2.47 4.70
C ASP A 29 -15.96 3.70 3.80
N LEU A 30 -16.92 3.95 2.91
CA LEU A 30 -16.94 5.15 2.08
C LEU A 30 -16.99 6.44 2.92
N ARG A 31 -17.78 6.47 4.01
CA ARG A 31 -17.82 7.63 4.91
C ARG A 31 -16.49 7.84 5.62
N TYR A 32 -15.85 6.77 6.09
CA TYR A 32 -14.52 6.84 6.67
C TYR A 32 -13.51 7.42 5.67
N TRP A 33 -13.42 6.83 4.49
CA TRP A 33 -12.45 7.22 3.47
C TRP A 33 -12.69 8.64 2.95
N ALA A 34 -13.95 9.05 2.78
CA ALA A 34 -14.30 10.43 2.41
C ALA A 34 -13.80 11.43 3.46
N LYS A 35 -13.88 11.09 4.76
CA LYS A 35 -13.35 11.92 5.85
C LYS A 35 -11.81 11.89 5.89
N ALA A 36 -11.20 10.71 5.85
CA ALA A 36 -9.75 10.53 5.93
C ALA A 36 -9.00 11.23 4.78
N LEU A 37 -9.60 11.26 3.59
CA LEU A 37 -9.01 11.84 2.38
C LEU A 37 -9.58 13.23 2.03
N ALA A 38 -10.39 13.81 2.91
CA ALA A 38 -10.98 15.14 2.71
C ALA A 38 -9.89 16.22 2.58
N GLY A 39 -9.89 16.95 1.47
CA GLY A 39 -8.90 18.01 1.24
C GLY A 39 -7.48 17.51 0.96
N MET A 40 -7.30 16.22 0.64
CA MET A 40 -5.98 15.71 0.32
C MET A 40 -5.36 16.42 -0.91
N PRO A 41 -4.03 16.58 -0.94
CA PRO A 41 -3.34 17.22 -2.05
C PRO A 41 -3.48 16.43 -3.35
N PRO A 42 -3.10 17.01 -4.50
CA PRO A 42 -2.86 16.21 -5.69
C PRO A 42 -1.73 15.19 -5.46
N PRO A 43 -1.70 14.08 -6.22
CA PRO A 43 -0.58 13.13 -6.19
C PRO A 43 0.79 13.80 -6.28
N LEU A 44 1.82 13.18 -5.70
CA LEU A 44 3.19 13.70 -5.72
C LEU A 44 3.72 13.78 -7.17
N ASP A 45 4.39 14.89 -7.48
CA ASP A 45 5.24 14.99 -8.66
C ASP A 45 6.68 14.72 -8.24
N LEU A 46 7.23 13.59 -8.69
CA LEU A 46 8.60 13.15 -8.37
C LEU A 46 9.58 13.41 -9.52
N SER A 47 9.11 13.97 -10.63
CA SER A 47 9.94 14.31 -11.80
C SER A 47 9.76 15.77 -12.23
N PRO A 48 9.91 16.75 -11.32
CA PRO A 48 9.77 18.16 -11.67
C PRO A 48 10.84 18.53 -12.71
N GLY A 49 10.39 18.82 -13.94
CA GLY A 49 11.28 19.18 -15.06
C GLY A 49 11.37 18.17 -16.21
N HIS A 50 10.66 17.04 -16.16
CA HIS A 50 10.53 16.14 -17.31
C HIS A 50 9.11 16.20 -17.92
N PRO A 51 8.81 17.19 -18.79
CA PRO A 51 7.47 17.44 -19.34
C PRO A 51 6.91 16.33 -20.26
N GLY A 52 7.63 15.21 -20.46
CA GLY A 52 7.27 14.12 -21.37
C GLY A 52 6.62 12.89 -20.72
N ALA A 53 6.45 12.84 -19.40
CA ALA A 53 5.87 11.66 -18.71
C ALA A 53 4.34 11.53 -18.84
N THR A 54 3.74 12.11 -19.88
CA THR A 54 2.30 11.99 -20.19
C THR A 54 1.99 10.80 -21.08
N SER A 55 2.99 10.18 -21.71
CA SER A 55 2.83 8.90 -22.37
C SER A 55 3.02 7.79 -21.34
N HIS A 56 1.92 7.12 -20.97
CA HIS A 56 1.97 5.85 -20.23
C HIS A 56 2.51 4.74 -21.15
N ASP A 57 3.77 4.83 -21.56
CA ASP A 57 4.44 3.75 -22.28
C ASP A 57 4.81 2.57 -21.37
N ASN A 58 4.39 2.64 -20.09
CA ASN A 58 4.65 1.67 -19.03
C ASN A 58 6.13 1.28 -18.90
N ARG A 59 7.05 2.17 -19.33
CA ARG A 59 8.48 1.97 -19.12
C ARG A 59 8.81 2.27 -17.67
N GLY A 60 9.47 1.31 -17.03
CA GLY A 60 9.99 1.45 -15.67
C GLY A 60 11.38 0.83 -15.58
N ASP A 61 12.13 1.27 -14.59
CA ASP A 61 13.42 0.69 -14.21
C ASP A 61 13.38 0.26 -12.73
N THR A 62 14.39 -0.48 -12.28
CA THR A 62 14.46 -0.99 -10.91
C THR A 62 15.84 -0.73 -10.33
N VAL A 63 15.87 -0.03 -9.19
CA VAL A 63 17.08 0.17 -8.39
C VAL A 63 17.01 -0.74 -7.17
N ALA A 64 17.89 -1.73 -7.11
CA ALA A 64 18.01 -2.60 -5.96
C ALA A 64 18.84 -1.92 -4.87
N VAL A 65 18.26 -1.78 -3.67
CA VAL A 65 18.94 -1.23 -2.49
C VAL A 65 19.03 -2.32 -1.43
N GLN A 66 20.23 -2.56 -0.90
CA GLN A 66 20.45 -3.48 0.21
C GLN A 66 20.70 -2.69 1.50
N TRP A 67 19.98 -3.04 2.55
CA TRP A 67 20.16 -2.43 3.87
C TRP A 67 21.09 -3.27 4.74
N PRO A 68 22.07 -2.66 5.42
CA PRO A 68 22.90 -3.38 6.38
C PRO A 68 22.05 -4.02 7.48
N ALA A 69 22.46 -5.20 7.95
CA ALA A 69 21.77 -5.90 9.05
C ALA A 69 21.67 -5.05 10.34
N ALA A 70 22.64 -4.14 10.55
CA ALA A 70 22.62 -3.19 11.67
C ALA A 70 21.42 -2.22 11.57
N LEU A 71 21.12 -1.71 10.38
CA LEU A 71 19.97 -0.83 10.15
C LEU A 71 18.65 -1.57 10.39
N HIS A 72 18.54 -2.81 9.92
CA HIS A 72 17.35 -3.63 10.18
C HIS A 72 17.11 -3.85 11.70
N ARG A 73 18.18 -4.08 12.46
CA ARG A 73 18.08 -4.19 13.93
C ARG A 73 17.60 -2.89 14.58
N GLN A 74 18.12 -1.75 14.14
CA GLN A 74 17.68 -0.44 14.63
C GLN A 74 16.21 -0.17 14.31
N ILE A 75 15.76 -0.46 13.08
CA ILE A 75 14.34 -0.35 12.69
C ILE A 75 13.47 -1.24 13.60
N THR A 76 13.89 -2.47 13.84
CA THR A 76 13.16 -3.41 14.70
C THR A 76 13.09 -2.92 16.15
N GLN A 77 14.16 -2.30 16.64
CA GLN A 77 14.20 -1.73 17.98
C GLN A 77 13.25 -0.54 18.12
N VAL A 78 13.31 0.43 17.20
CA VAL A 78 12.40 1.58 17.17
C VAL A 78 10.94 1.13 17.09
N ALA A 79 10.65 0.15 16.23
CA ALA A 79 9.31 -0.43 16.12
C ALA A 79 8.81 -0.94 17.48
N ARG A 80 9.63 -1.68 18.22
CA ARG A 80 9.27 -2.20 19.55
C ARG A 80 9.07 -1.09 20.58
N GLU A 81 9.98 -0.12 20.64
CA GLU A 81 9.94 1.01 21.57
C GLU A 81 8.65 1.83 21.41
N HIS A 82 8.19 2.00 20.17
CA HIS A 82 6.99 2.77 19.84
C HIS A 82 5.72 1.92 19.65
N ARG A 83 5.75 0.62 19.98
CA ARG A 83 4.64 -0.34 19.76
C ARG A 83 4.10 -0.29 18.32
N ALA A 84 5.00 -0.13 17.36
CA ALA A 84 4.75 -0.14 15.93
C ALA A 84 5.35 -1.40 15.28
N THR A 85 5.08 -1.59 13.99
CA THR A 85 5.75 -2.62 13.19
C THR A 85 6.95 -2.03 12.46
N SER A 86 7.92 -2.86 12.05
CA SER A 86 9.02 -2.40 11.18
C SER A 86 8.49 -1.77 9.88
N PHE A 87 7.35 -2.24 9.39
CA PHE A 87 6.68 -1.66 8.22
C PHE A 87 6.22 -0.22 8.48
N MET A 88 5.63 0.06 9.65
CA MET A 88 5.25 1.42 10.06
C MET A 88 6.45 2.36 10.19
N VAL A 89 7.59 1.85 10.69
CA VAL A 89 8.83 2.65 10.75
C VAL A 89 9.32 3.01 9.34
N VAL A 90 9.28 2.05 8.40
CA VAL A 90 9.66 2.31 7.00
C VAL A 90 8.67 3.25 6.31
N GLN A 91 7.37 3.13 6.58
CA GLN A 91 6.35 4.07 6.11
C GLN A 91 6.63 5.49 6.60
N ALA A 92 6.90 5.68 7.89
CA ALA A 92 7.25 6.98 8.46
C ALA A 92 8.54 7.55 7.83
N GLY A 93 9.57 6.71 7.67
CA GLY A 93 10.82 7.11 7.01
C GLY A 93 10.63 7.54 5.56
N LEU A 94 9.83 6.79 4.79
CA LEU A 94 9.53 7.15 3.39
C LEU A 94 8.68 8.41 3.31
N THR A 95 7.69 8.58 4.19
CA THR A 95 6.89 9.80 4.29
C THR A 95 7.77 11.03 4.55
N ALA A 96 8.69 10.94 5.52
CA ALA A 96 9.64 12.01 5.80
C ALA A 96 10.55 12.31 4.59
N LEU A 97 11.06 11.27 3.92
CA LEU A 97 11.87 11.42 2.71
C LEU A 97 11.10 12.14 1.59
N LEU A 98 9.85 11.75 1.34
CA LEU A 98 9.02 12.39 0.31
C LEU A 98 8.71 13.85 0.65
N ALA A 99 8.44 14.15 1.91
CA ALA A 99 8.26 15.52 2.38
C ALA A 99 9.53 16.36 2.12
N LEU A 100 10.71 15.83 2.45
CA LEU A 100 12.00 16.50 2.20
C LEU A 100 12.28 16.72 0.71
N LEU A 101 12.00 15.73 -0.14
CA LEU A 101 12.27 15.82 -1.58
C LEU A 101 11.31 16.75 -2.32
N THR A 102 10.06 16.84 -1.86
CA THR A 102 8.99 17.59 -2.56
C THR A 102 8.63 18.91 -1.89
N GLY A 103 9.10 19.16 -0.67
CA GLY A 103 8.72 20.31 0.15
C GLY A 103 7.25 20.29 0.59
N ARG A 104 6.56 19.14 0.51
CA ARG A 104 5.15 19.00 0.90
C ARG A 104 5.02 18.49 2.33
N ASP A 105 4.08 19.06 3.05
CA ASP A 105 3.71 18.71 4.43
C ASP A 105 2.54 17.71 4.51
N ASP A 106 1.86 17.42 3.41
CA ASP A 106 0.80 16.41 3.34
C ASP A 106 1.12 15.35 2.28
N ILE A 107 1.33 14.12 2.75
CA ILE A 107 1.80 13.00 1.93
C ILE A 107 0.75 11.91 1.91
N VAL A 108 0.30 11.55 0.70
CA VAL A 108 -0.62 10.41 0.44
C VAL A 108 0.13 9.30 -0.28
N MET A 109 0.23 8.14 0.35
CA MET A 109 0.91 6.95 -0.17
C MET A 109 -0.05 5.76 -0.26
N GLY A 110 0.11 4.92 -1.27
CA GLY A 110 -0.57 3.64 -1.36
C GLY A 110 0.18 2.55 -0.60
N ILE A 111 -0.56 1.68 0.08
CA ILE A 111 -0.06 0.50 0.78
C ILE A 111 -0.71 -0.71 0.14
N VAL A 112 0.12 -1.67 -0.25
CA VAL A 112 -0.37 -2.94 -0.79
C VAL A 112 -0.75 -3.87 0.37
N VAL A 113 -2.02 -4.25 0.43
CA VAL A 113 -2.52 -5.28 1.34
C VAL A 113 -2.84 -6.55 0.55
N ALA A 114 -2.53 -7.71 1.13
CA ALA A 114 -2.70 -9.00 0.44
C ALA A 114 -4.17 -9.31 0.11
N GLY A 115 -5.12 -8.74 0.87
CA GLY A 115 -6.56 -8.97 0.73
C GLY A 115 -7.00 -10.42 0.95
N ARG A 116 -6.15 -11.23 1.58
CA ARG A 116 -6.43 -12.62 1.97
C ARG A 116 -6.78 -12.67 3.45
N GLY A 117 -7.97 -12.15 3.79
CA GLY A 117 -8.47 -12.10 5.16
C GLY A 117 -8.91 -13.46 5.74
N HIS A 118 -8.89 -14.53 4.93
CA HIS A 118 -9.38 -15.85 5.34
C HIS A 118 -8.43 -16.97 4.87
N PRO A 119 -8.04 -17.94 5.72
CA PRO A 119 -7.06 -18.99 5.39
C PRO A 119 -7.41 -19.83 4.15
N ARG A 120 -8.71 -20.01 3.89
CA ARG A 120 -9.21 -20.69 2.66
C ARG A 120 -8.84 -19.99 1.35
N LEU A 121 -8.33 -18.75 1.41
CA LEU A 121 -7.87 -17.99 0.25
C LEU A 121 -6.36 -18.14 0.03
N ASP A 122 -5.62 -18.79 0.93
CA ASP A 122 -4.15 -18.85 0.87
C ASP A 122 -3.65 -19.64 -0.35
N ASP A 123 -4.35 -20.72 -0.72
CA ASP A 123 -3.97 -21.55 -1.88
C ASP A 123 -4.72 -21.17 -3.17
N LEU A 124 -5.60 -20.17 -3.11
CA LEU A 124 -6.40 -19.76 -4.26
C LEU A 124 -5.61 -18.82 -5.17
N VAL A 125 -5.57 -19.17 -6.46
CA VAL A 125 -5.00 -18.31 -7.51
C VAL A 125 -6.03 -17.25 -7.89
N GLY A 126 -5.69 -15.98 -7.70
CA GLY A 126 -6.57 -14.85 -7.98
C GLY A 126 -5.96 -13.50 -7.58
N ILE A 127 -6.58 -12.41 -8.02
CA ILE A 127 -6.14 -11.03 -7.71
C ILE A 127 -6.85 -10.57 -6.44
N PHE A 128 -6.28 -10.92 -5.28
CA PHE A 128 -6.81 -10.51 -3.97
C PHE A 128 -6.21 -9.19 -3.47
N VAL A 129 -5.11 -8.75 -4.07
CA VAL A 129 -4.38 -7.57 -3.63
C VAL A 129 -5.26 -6.32 -3.73
N ASN A 130 -5.31 -5.54 -2.66
CA ASN A 130 -5.93 -4.23 -2.65
C ASN A 130 -4.90 -3.14 -2.32
N ILE A 131 -5.18 -1.91 -2.74
CA ILE A 131 -4.37 -0.74 -2.40
C ILE A 131 -5.16 0.12 -1.41
N MET A 132 -4.60 0.28 -0.22
CA MET A 132 -5.10 1.16 0.82
C MET A 132 -4.32 2.49 0.80
N LEU A 133 -4.95 3.61 1.13
CA LEU A 133 -4.25 4.90 1.19
C LEU A 133 -3.87 5.26 2.62
N LEU A 134 -2.65 5.76 2.79
CA LEU A 134 -2.17 6.35 4.03
C LEU A 134 -1.83 7.81 3.77
N ARG A 135 -2.62 8.71 4.36
CA ARG A 135 -2.37 10.15 4.35
C ARG A 135 -1.72 10.55 5.67
N THR A 136 -0.59 11.24 5.62
CA THR A 136 0.17 11.64 6.80
C THR A 136 0.63 13.09 6.68
N GLU A 137 0.55 13.83 7.78
CA GLU A 137 1.00 15.22 7.85
C GLU A 137 2.40 15.30 8.49
N VAL A 138 3.30 16.02 7.81
CA VAL A 138 4.69 16.28 8.15
C VAL A 138 4.87 17.78 8.34
N THR A 139 4.52 18.27 9.53
CA THR A 139 4.78 19.66 9.93
C THR A 139 6.25 19.84 10.33
N GLY A 140 6.79 21.05 10.13
CA GLY A 140 8.23 21.33 10.30
C GLY A 140 8.80 21.10 11.71
N ASP A 141 7.95 21.08 12.73
CA ASP A 141 8.34 20.86 14.13
C ASP A 141 8.06 19.42 14.62
N LEU A 142 7.50 18.55 13.78
CA LEU A 142 7.23 17.16 14.15
C LEU A 142 8.52 16.36 14.22
N ASP A 143 8.80 15.80 15.40
CA ASP A 143 9.83 14.78 15.51
C ASP A 143 9.39 13.45 14.86
N PHE A 144 10.35 12.56 14.63
CA PHE A 144 10.10 11.26 14.00
C PHE A 144 9.16 10.38 14.82
N ALA A 145 9.17 10.48 16.15
CA ALA A 145 8.32 9.67 17.02
C ALA A 145 6.85 10.01 16.86
N HIS A 146 6.52 11.30 16.75
CA HIS A 146 5.16 11.74 16.47
C HIS A 146 4.72 11.36 15.05
N LEU A 147 5.60 11.45 14.05
CA LEU A 147 5.30 10.98 12.70
C LEU A 147 5.00 9.46 12.70
N LEU A 148 5.78 8.67 13.43
CA LEU A 148 5.56 7.24 13.58
C LEU A 148 4.23 6.93 14.29
N ASP A 149 3.87 7.70 15.32
CA ASP A 149 2.58 7.54 16.00
C ASP A 149 1.39 7.88 15.09
N GLN A 150 1.51 8.93 14.26
CA GLN A 150 0.51 9.24 13.23
C GLN A 150 0.36 8.10 12.23
N VAL A 151 1.48 7.57 11.71
CA VAL A 151 1.48 6.43 10.77
C VAL A 151 0.84 5.20 11.41
N ARG A 152 1.16 4.91 12.67
CA ARG A 152 0.57 3.78 13.41
C ARG A 152 -0.95 3.97 13.57
N THR A 153 -1.37 5.11 14.09
CA THR A 153 -2.79 5.39 14.39
C THR A 153 -3.63 5.39 13.11
N ARG A 154 -3.24 6.17 12.11
CA ARG A 154 -3.94 6.23 10.82
C ARG A 154 -3.88 4.89 10.07
N GLY A 155 -2.75 4.18 10.15
CA GLY A 155 -2.58 2.87 9.54
C GLY A 155 -3.49 1.80 10.14
N LEU A 156 -3.68 1.80 11.46
CA LEU A 156 -4.60 0.88 12.14
C LEU A 156 -6.06 1.20 11.81
N GLU A 157 -6.45 2.48 11.84
CA GLU A 157 -7.80 2.89 11.44
C GLU A 157 -8.09 2.52 9.98
N ALA A 158 -7.14 2.77 9.07
CA ALA A 158 -7.30 2.43 7.66
C ALA A 158 -7.44 0.92 7.46
N PHE A 159 -6.75 0.11 8.27
CA PHE A 159 -6.79 -1.35 8.20
C PHE A 159 -8.19 -1.91 8.51
N ASP A 160 -8.95 -1.29 9.40
CA ASP A 160 -10.34 -1.66 9.67
C ASP A 160 -11.26 -1.43 8.46
N HIS A 161 -10.82 -0.62 7.49
CA HIS A 161 -11.52 -0.27 6.24
C HIS A 161 -10.79 -0.76 4.98
N GLN A 162 -9.92 -1.78 5.12
CA GLN A 162 -9.07 -2.29 4.03
C GLN A 162 -9.83 -3.02 2.92
N ASP A 163 -11.07 -3.44 3.17
CA ASP A 163 -11.89 -4.18 2.21
C ASP A 163 -12.47 -3.28 1.11
N MET A 164 -12.36 -1.95 1.27
CA MET A 164 -12.77 -0.96 0.27
C MET A 164 -11.96 -1.09 -1.02
N PRO A 165 -12.57 -1.46 -2.17
CA PRO A 165 -11.84 -1.57 -3.41
C PRO A 165 -11.29 -0.22 -3.88
N TYR A 166 -9.98 -0.17 -4.19
CA TYR A 166 -9.32 1.06 -4.64
C TYR A 166 -10.01 1.74 -5.84
N GLY A 167 -10.49 0.96 -6.82
CA GLY A 167 -11.19 1.49 -7.99
C GLY A 167 -12.47 2.26 -7.62
N VAL A 168 -13.27 1.71 -6.70
CA VAL A 168 -14.48 2.37 -6.20
C VAL A 168 -14.12 3.66 -5.45
N LEU A 169 -13.06 3.63 -4.65
CA LEU A 169 -12.58 4.79 -3.93
C LEU A 169 -12.10 5.91 -4.88
N VAL A 170 -11.36 5.55 -5.93
CA VAL A 170 -10.92 6.47 -7.00
C VAL A 170 -12.13 7.12 -7.67
N GLU A 171 -13.10 6.32 -8.13
CA GLU A 171 -14.30 6.83 -8.78
C GLU A 171 -15.06 7.81 -7.89
N ARG A 172 -15.25 7.46 -6.62
CA ARG A 172 -16.04 8.28 -5.69
C ARG A 172 -15.34 9.59 -5.32
N ILE A 173 -14.03 9.54 -5.06
CA ILE A 173 -13.25 10.73 -4.70
C ILE A 173 -13.02 11.62 -5.92
N ASN A 174 -12.74 11.05 -7.09
CA ASN A 174 -12.50 11.84 -8.30
C ASN A 174 -13.75 12.43 -8.91
N ALA A 175 -14.94 11.83 -8.70
CA ALA A 175 -16.20 12.46 -9.06
C ALA A 175 -16.33 13.86 -8.40
N ALA A 176 -15.73 14.07 -7.22
CA ALA A 176 -15.67 15.38 -6.57
C ALA A 176 -14.52 16.28 -7.05
N ARG A 177 -13.53 15.74 -7.80
CA ARG A 177 -12.28 16.43 -8.18
C ARG A 177 -12.12 16.70 -9.68
N SER A 178 -13.06 16.23 -10.54
CA SER A 178 -13.04 16.41 -11.99
C SER A 178 -11.71 16.01 -12.68
N ALA A 179 -11.02 14.98 -12.17
CA ALA A 179 -9.72 14.52 -12.68
C ALA A 179 -9.65 12.98 -12.70
N PRO A 180 -9.46 12.32 -13.86
CA PRO A 180 -9.50 10.86 -13.97
C PRO A 180 -8.15 10.20 -13.64
N ARG A 181 -7.48 10.59 -12.55
CA ARG A 181 -6.14 10.07 -12.19
C ARG A 181 -6.16 9.27 -10.89
N GLY A 182 -5.23 8.34 -10.73
CA GLY A 182 -5.05 7.63 -9.46
C GLY A 182 -4.84 8.60 -8.29
N LEU A 183 -5.22 8.18 -7.09
CA LEU A 183 -5.16 9.01 -5.88
C LEU A 183 -3.73 9.16 -5.31
N THR A 184 -2.78 8.36 -5.78
CA THR A 184 -1.36 8.43 -5.40
C THR A 184 -0.46 7.91 -6.52
N HIS A 185 0.79 8.37 -6.55
CA HIS A 185 1.85 7.88 -7.44
C HIS A 185 2.92 7.07 -6.72
N VAL A 186 2.88 7.04 -5.38
CA VAL A 186 3.85 6.29 -4.57
C VAL A 186 3.12 5.16 -3.89
N VAL A 187 3.59 3.93 -4.12
CA VAL A 187 3.03 2.73 -3.51
C VAL A 187 4.15 1.98 -2.82
N LEU A 188 3.93 1.62 -1.55
CA LEU A 188 4.84 0.81 -0.76
C LEU A 188 4.24 -0.57 -0.55
N ALA A 189 4.99 -1.59 -0.96
CA ALA A 189 4.67 -3.00 -0.74
C ALA A 189 5.68 -3.61 0.24
N TRP A 190 5.18 -4.45 1.16
CA TRP A 190 6.01 -5.13 2.15
C TRP A 190 5.86 -6.64 2.00
N GLN A 191 6.97 -7.33 1.74
CA GLN A 191 6.99 -8.78 1.61
C GLN A 191 7.82 -9.36 2.75
N ASN A 192 7.14 -10.01 3.70
CA ASN A 192 7.77 -10.71 4.83
C ASN A 192 7.63 -12.23 4.71
N ASN A 193 7.40 -12.73 3.50
CA ASN A 193 7.20 -14.14 3.26
C ASN A 193 8.54 -14.85 3.31
N LYS A 194 8.59 -16.01 3.95
CA LYS A 194 9.73 -16.91 3.80
C LYS A 194 9.84 -17.31 2.33
N PRO A 195 11.06 -17.43 1.75
CA PRO A 195 11.22 -18.04 0.45
C PRO A 195 10.51 -19.40 0.43
N ALA A 196 9.83 -19.72 -0.67
CA ALA A 196 9.21 -21.02 -0.81
C ALA A 196 10.31 -22.09 -0.69
N GLU A 197 10.23 -22.93 0.36
CA GLU A 197 11.04 -24.14 0.43
C GLU A 197 10.45 -25.14 -0.57
N LEU A 198 11.17 -25.32 -1.67
CA LEU A 198 10.79 -26.28 -2.71
C LEU A 198 11.32 -27.66 -2.29
N VAL A 199 10.45 -28.49 -1.70
CA VAL A 199 10.82 -29.87 -1.35
C VAL A 199 10.61 -30.77 -2.58
N LEU A 200 11.70 -31.13 -3.27
CA LEU A 200 11.70 -31.98 -4.46
C LEU A 200 12.30 -33.39 -4.17
N GLY A 201 11.88 -34.01 -3.07
CA GLY A 201 12.36 -35.36 -2.69
C GLY A 201 13.86 -35.35 -2.40
N GLU A 202 14.64 -36.17 -3.12
CA GLU A 202 16.11 -36.27 -2.98
C GLU A 202 16.90 -35.17 -3.73
N LEU A 203 16.24 -34.20 -4.33
CA LEU A 203 16.90 -33.14 -5.09
C LEU A 203 17.26 -31.96 -4.19
N ASP A 204 18.55 -31.62 -4.15
CA ASP A 204 19.06 -30.38 -3.55
C ASP A 204 18.73 -29.18 -4.46
N VAL A 205 17.90 -28.27 -3.97
CA VAL A 205 17.50 -27.06 -4.70
C VAL A 205 18.30 -25.87 -4.19
N THR A 206 19.09 -25.24 -5.06
CA THR A 206 19.80 -23.99 -4.75
C THR A 206 19.19 -22.84 -5.56
N PRO A 207 18.78 -21.72 -4.92
CA PRO A 207 18.24 -20.59 -5.65
C PRO A 207 19.33 -19.93 -6.50
N PHE A 208 19.08 -19.81 -7.81
CA PHE A 208 19.95 -19.10 -8.74
C PHE A 208 19.32 -17.74 -9.10
N ARG A 209 20.08 -16.64 -8.99
CA ARG A 209 19.61 -15.31 -9.42
C ARG A 209 19.56 -15.26 -10.94
N CYS A 210 18.35 -15.14 -11.48
CA CYS A 210 18.17 -14.87 -12.90
C CYS A 210 18.49 -13.40 -13.18
N THR A 211 19.68 -13.09 -13.69
CA THR A 211 19.99 -11.76 -14.20
C THR A 211 19.28 -11.58 -15.54
N ARG A 212 18.40 -10.58 -15.61
CA ARG A 212 17.69 -10.22 -16.84
C ARG A 212 18.72 -9.82 -17.89
N LYS A 213 18.81 -10.55 -19.01
CA LYS A 213 19.64 -10.13 -20.16
C LYS A 213 19.21 -8.72 -20.59
N PRO A 214 20.14 -7.78 -20.83
CA PRO A 214 19.80 -6.56 -21.56
C PRO A 214 19.30 -6.98 -22.94
N ARG A 215 18.14 -6.47 -23.35
CA ARG A 215 17.67 -6.60 -24.73
C ARG A 215 18.42 -5.57 -25.58
N GLU A 216 19.02 -6.04 -26.67
CA GLU A 216 19.56 -5.23 -27.77
C GLU A 216 18.51 -4.28 -28.35
#